data_AF-A0A4S4K888-F1
#
_entry.id   AF-A0A4S4K888-F1
#
_cell.length_a   1.000
_cell.length_b   1.000
_cell.length_c   1.000
_cell.angle_alpha   90.00
_cell.angle_beta   90.00
_cell.angle_gamma   90.00
#
_symmetry.space_group_name_H-M   'P 1'
#
loop_
_entity.id
_entity.type
_entity.pdbx_description
1 polymer ?
#
loop_
_entity_poly.entity_id
_entity_poly.type
_entity_poly.pdbx_seq_one_letter_code
_entity_poly.pdbx_strand_id
1 'polypeptide(L)'
;MIRIHNNGMQELQRFEDLPPFDELPLPFIPDRRQRPKPPLMYFGWKINADEWFNYAERHNLTVTVRVMHFEGEDDPDFSENDEDDTPETVVEETSKYHSVAHVFWSFLWELEITPYTVCPLKCCMSLRGSVTMLALRDNYKDNSSLTQDKLQQLQDKLGETGPPGWYPSNHFHWTYR
;
A
#
# COMPACT_ATOMS: atom_id res chain seq x y z
N MET A 1 -32.11 -8.86 7.95
CA MET A 1 -31.65 -9.08 6.56
C MET A 1 -31.52 -7.71 5.89
N ILE A 2 -30.34 -7.09 5.94
CA ILE A 2 -30.11 -5.73 5.41
C ILE A 2 -29.72 -5.88 3.93
N ARG A 3 -30.60 -5.38 3.04
CA ARG A 3 -30.33 -5.29 1.60
C ARG A 3 -29.28 -4.21 1.34
N ILE A 4 -28.04 -4.62 1.13
CA ILE A 4 -27.02 -3.77 0.51
C ILE A 4 -27.53 -3.45 -0.91
N HIS A 5 -27.85 -2.19 -1.15
CA HIS A 5 -28.41 -1.72 -2.42
C HIS A 5 -27.38 -1.86 -3.55
N ASN A 6 -27.84 -2.34 -4.71
CA ASN A 6 -27.10 -2.42 -5.98
C ASN A 6 -26.46 -1.09 -6.48
N ASN A 7 -26.67 0.04 -5.79
CA ASN A 7 -26.13 1.35 -6.16
C ASN A 7 -24.63 1.52 -5.83
N GLY A 8 -24.13 0.92 -4.74
CA GLY A 8 -22.74 1.14 -4.32
C GLY A 8 -21.71 0.58 -5.31
N MET A 9 -22.02 -0.55 -5.93
CA MET A 9 -21.14 -1.18 -6.94
C MET A 9 -21.05 -0.34 -8.22
N GLN A 10 -22.15 0.29 -8.66
CA GLN A 10 -22.14 1.15 -9.85
C GLN A 10 -21.42 2.48 -9.61
N GLU A 11 -21.52 3.05 -8.40
CA GLU A 11 -20.79 4.27 -8.03
C GLU A 11 -19.27 4.00 -7.91
N LEU A 12 -18.88 2.88 -7.31
CA LEU A 12 -17.48 2.42 -7.32
C LEU A 12 -16.99 2.15 -8.75
N GLN A 13 -17.85 1.60 -9.61
CA GLN A 13 -17.51 1.35 -11.02
C GLN A 13 -17.22 2.64 -11.78
N ARG A 14 -18.10 3.63 -11.63
CA ARG A 14 -17.91 4.97 -12.22
C ARG A 14 -16.65 5.65 -11.71
N PHE A 15 -16.25 5.40 -10.47
CA PHE A 15 -15.06 6.00 -9.88
C PHE A 15 -13.76 5.34 -10.35
N GLU A 16 -13.75 4.03 -10.63
CA GLU A 16 -12.58 3.37 -11.23
C GLU A 16 -12.44 3.64 -12.72
N ASP A 17 -13.56 3.82 -13.44
CA ASP A 17 -13.52 4.26 -14.84
C ASP A 17 -12.91 5.67 -14.98
N LEU A 18 -12.76 6.41 -13.86
CA LEU A 18 -12.01 7.66 -13.88
C LEU A 18 -10.50 7.36 -13.97
N PRO A 19 -9.79 7.98 -14.92
CA PRO A 19 -8.34 7.95 -14.89
C PRO A 19 -7.83 8.55 -13.57
N PRO A 20 -6.65 8.14 -13.10
CA PRO A 20 -6.03 8.83 -11.98
C PRO A 20 -5.89 10.32 -12.28
N PHE A 21 -5.97 11.15 -11.25
CA PHE A 21 -5.82 12.59 -11.47
C PHE A 21 -4.34 12.91 -11.70
N ASP A 22 -4.03 13.66 -12.76
CA ASP A 22 -2.67 14.16 -13.03
C ASP A 22 -2.26 15.18 -11.95
N GLU A 23 -3.19 16.08 -11.61
CA GLU A 23 -3.06 17.05 -10.54
C GLU A 23 -4.11 16.79 -9.47
N LEU A 24 -3.75 17.03 -8.20
CA LEU A 24 -4.66 16.81 -7.08
C LEU A 24 -5.80 17.85 -7.11
N PRO A 25 -7.08 17.43 -7.25
CA PRO A 25 -8.21 18.35 -7.22
C PRO A 25 -8.28 19.20 -5.94
N LEU A 26 -8.72 20.46 -6.06
CA LEU A 26 -8.85 21.41 -4.93
C LEU A 26 -9.56 20.83 -3.69
N PRO A 27 -10.68 20.08 -3.81
CA PRO A 27 -11.33 19.49 -2.64
C PRO A 27 -10.47 18.47 -1.89
N PHE A 28 -9.44 17.91 -2.51
CA PHE A 28 -8.55 16.90 -1.94
C PHE A 28 -7.24 17.47 -1.41
N ILE A 29 -6.97 18.76 -1.65
CA ILE A 29 -5.85 19.48 -1.05
C ILE A 29 -6.20 19.81 0.40
N PRO A 30 -5.41 19.36 1.39
CA PRO A 30 -5.70 19.66 2.78
C PRO A 30 -5.61 21.16 3.07
N ASP A 31 -6.72 21.74 3.50
CA ASP A 31 -6.77 23.11 4.02
C ASP A 31 -7.12 23.06 5.52
N ARG A 32 -6.31 23.76 6.33
CA ARG A 32 -6.54 23.88 7.78
C ARG A 32 -7.88 24.55 8.11
N ARG A 33 -8.46 25.31 7.18
CA ARG A 33 -9.75 26.01 7.35
C ARG A 33 -10.96 25.13 7.04
N GLN A 34 -10.78 24.04 6.30
CA GLN A 34 -11.86 23.11 5.98
C GLN A 34 -12.13 22.18 7.17
N ARG A 35 -13.39 22.13 7.63
CA ARG A 35 -13.82 21.23 8.70
C ARG A 35 -13.79 19.74 8.30
N PRO A 36 -14.33 19.33 7.15
CA PRO A 36 -14.08 17.99 6.67
C PRO A 36 -12.65 17.92 6.13
N LYS A 37 -11.85 17.00 6.65
CA LYS A 37 -10.56 16.67 6.05
C LYS A 37 -10.80 15.81 4.81
N PRO A 38 -10.08 16.08 3.71
CA PRO A 38 -10.23 15.28 2.52
C PRO A 38 -9.91 13.80 2.75
N PRO A 39 -10.38 12.90 1.90
CA PRO A 39 -9.90 11.53 1.92
C PRO A 39 -8.39 11.46 1.64
N LEU A 40 -7.75 10.38 2.10
CA LEU A 40 -6.35 10.13 1.82
C LEU A 40 -6.15 9.76 0.34
N MET A 41 -5.28 10.50 -0.33
CA MET A 41 -4.87 10.28 -1.72
C MET A 41 -3.39 9.97 -1.77
N TYR A 42 -3.00 9.00 -2.59
CA TYR A 42 -1.61 8.63 -2.81
C TYR A 42 -1.15 9.02 -4.20
N PHE A 43 0.06 9.57 -4.31
CA PHE A 43 0.69 9.89 -5.58
C PHE A 43 1.75 8.83 -5.91
N GLY A 44 1.65 8.21 -7.09
CA GLY A 44 2.61 7.20 -7.54
C GLY A 44 2.06 6.31 -8.65
N TRP A 45 2.41 5.01 -8.62
CA TRP A 45 2.01 4.03 -9.64
C TRP A 45 1.34 2.82 -9.00
N LYS A 46 0.24 2.36 -9.61
CA LYS A 46 -0.28 1.01 -9.35
C LYS A 46 0.75 0.01 -9.86
N ILE A 47 0.98 -1.06 -9.09
CA ILE A 47 1.97 -2.07 -9.46
C ILE A 47 1.35 -3.46 -9.47
N ASN A 48 1.88 -4.34 -10.32
CA ASN A 48 1.62 -5.77 -10.21
C ASN A 48 2.59 -6.39 -9.20
N ALA A 49 2.08 -6.70 -8.00
CA ALA A 49 2.92 -7.25 -6.93
C ALA A 49 3.52 -8.62 -7.28
N ASP A 50 2.89 -9.42 -8.15
CA ASP A 50 3.45 -10.71 -8.59
C ASP A 50 4.64 -10.52 -9.54
N GLU A 51 4.55 -9.58 -10.47
CA GLU A 51 5.66 -9.26 -11.37
C GLU A 51 6.88 -8.74 -10.63
N TRP A 52 6.67 -7.81 -9.69
CA TRP A 52 7.76 -7.28 -8.87
C TRP A 52 8.31 -8.29 -7.88
N PHE A 53 7.51 -9.26 -7.44
CA PHE A 53 8.00 -10.36 -6.62
C PHE A 53 8.90 -11.28 -7.43
N ASN A 54 8.50 -11.65 -8.65
CA ASN A 54 9.34 -12.41 -9.58
C ASN A 54 10.64 -11.64 -9.93
N TYR A 55 10.58 -10.31 -10.04
CA TYR A 55 11.76 -9.47 -10.18
C TYR A 55 12.67 -9.61 -8.95
N ALA A 56 12.10 -9.52 -7.74
CA ALA A 56 12.87 -9.68 -6.50
C ALA A 56 13.59 -11.04 -6.45
N GLU A 57 12.91 -12.13 -6.83
CA GLU A 57 13.51 -13.47 -6.91
C GLU A 57 14.69 -13.53 -7.89
N ARG A 58 14.52 -13.01 -9.11
CA ARG A 58 15.58 -13.02 -10.14
C ARG A 58 16.81 -12.22 -9.74
N HIS A 59 16.65 -11.22 -8.88
CA HIS A 59 17.70 -10.32 -8.45
C HIS A 59 18.21 -10.60 -7.02
N ASN A 60 17.79 -11.71 -6.39
CA ASN A 60 18.14 -12.07 -5.00
C ASN A 60 17.78 -11.00 -3.96
N LEU A 61 16.63 -10.33 -4.13
CA LEU A 61 16.09 -9.29 -3.24
C LEU A 61 14.91 -9.78 -2.38
N THR A 62 14.74 -11.10 -2.26
CA THR A 62 13.68 -11.71 -1.47
C THR A 62 13.93 -11.60 0.03
N VAL A 63 12.89 -11.30 0.78
CA VAL A 63 12.93 -11.16 2.24
C VAL A 63 12.20 -12.35 2.88
N THR A 64 12.95 -13.14 3.65
CA THR A 64 12.40 -14.17 4.54
C THR A 64 11.97 -13.55 5.86
N VAL A 65 10.76 -13.86 6.31
CA VAL A 65 10.22 -13.45 7.60
C VAL A 65 9.93 -14.67 8.45
N ARG A 66 10.00 -14.50 9.77
CA ARG A 66 9.60 -15.53 10.73
C ARG A 66 8.12 -15.35 11.06
N VAL A 67 7.35 -16.40 10.85
CA VAL A 67 5.94 -16.49 11.22
C VAL A 67 5.84 -17.41 12.44
N MET A 68 5.25 -16.91 13.51
CA MET A 68 4.97 -17.68 14.71
C MET A 68 3.53 -18.19 14.61
N HIS A 69 3.36 -19.51 14.67
CA HIS A 69 2.06 -20.15 14.78
C HIS A 69 1.83 -20.55 16.23
N PHE A 70 0.71 -20.08 16.79
CA PHE A 70 0.18 -20.56 18.06
C PHE A 70 -0.84 -21.64 17.74
N GLU A 71 -0.54 -22.89 18.05
CA GLU A 71 -1.53 -23.97 18.04
C GLU A 71 -2.42 -23.80 19.27
N GLY A 72 -3.56 -23.12 19.11
CA GLY A 72 -4.68 -23.32 20.01
C GLY A 72 -5.47 -24.51 19.50
N GLU A 73 -5.13 -25.73 19.92
CA GLU A 73 -6.11 -26.80 19.86
C GLU A 73 -7.28 -26.40 20.78
N ASP A 74 -8.52 -26.57 20.30
CA ASP A 74 -9.72 -26.56 21.16
C ASP A 74 -9.61 -27.76 22.12
N ASP A 75 -8.76 -27.65 23.15
CA ASP A 75 -8.69 -28.62 24.24
C ASP A 75 -9.85 -28.33 25.22
N PRO A 76 -10.84 -29.24 25.35
CA PRO A 76 -11.95 -29.06 26.29
C PRO A 76 -11.52 -29.14 27.75
N ASP A 77 -10.26 -29.52 28.03
CA ASP A 77 -9.71 -29.74 29.36
C ASP A 77 -8.60 -28.74 29.69
N PHE A 78 -8.80 -27.47 29.29
CA PHE A 78 -7.94 -26.34 29.67
C PHE A 78 -7.91 -26.19 31.21
N SER A 79 -7.01 -26.93 31.85
CA SER A 79 -6.70 -26.74 33.27
C SER A 79 -5.98 -25.40 33.40
N GLU A 80 -6.48 -24.53 34.28
CA GLU A 80 -5.85 -23.26 34.70
C GLU A 80 -4.52 -23.55 35.42
N ASN A 81 -3.48 -23.97 34.68
CA ASN A 81 -2.13 -24.09 35.19
C ASN A 81 -1.27 -23.05 34.47
N ASP A 82 -0.79 -22.05 35.21
CA ASP A 82 -0.07 -20.85 34.75
C ASP A 82 1.37 -21.13 34.24
N GLU A 83 1.59 -22.24 33.55
CA GLU A 83 2.82 -22.52 32.81
C GLU A 83 2.43 -22.78 31.35
N ASP A 84 2.27 -21.69 30.60
CA ASP A 84 2.04 -21.66 29.15
C ASP A 84 3.28 -22.21 28.42
N ASP A 85 3.42 -23.54 28.40
CA ASP A 85 4.45 -24.30 27.70
C ASP A 85 3.94 -24.75 26.32
N THR A 86 3.08 -23.93 25.69
CA THR A 86 2.59 -24.18 24.33
C THR A 86 3.74 -23.96 23.35
N PRO A 87 4.19 -24.97 22.58
CA PRO A 87 5.34 -24.83 21.71
C PRO A 87 5.06 -23.84 20.57
N GLU A 88 5.73 -22.68 20.63
CA GLU A 88 5.70 -21.68 19.56
C GLU A 88 6.37 -22.26 18.30
N THR A 89 5.58 -22.56 17.27
CA THR A 89 6.12 -23.06 16.01
C THR A 89 6.54 -21.88 15.13
N VAL A 90 7.85 -21.70 14.97
CA VAL A 90 8.41 -20.66 14.09
C VAL A 90 8.66 -21.24 12.69
N VAL A 91 7.90 -20.77 11.70
CA VAL A 91 8.08 -21.10 10.29
C VAL A 91 8.75 -19.91 9.58
N GLU A 92 9.82 -20.16 8.84
CA GLU A 92 10.43 -19.14 7.98
C GLU A 92 9.73 -19.15 6.61
N GLU A 93 9.06 -18.04 6.27
CA GLU A 93 8.32 -17.88 5.01
C GLU A 93 8.88 -16.70 4.21
N THR A 94 8.94 -16.83 2.89
CA THR A 94 9.31 -15.70 2.02
C THR A 94 8.14 -14.75 1.90
N SER A 95 8.31 -13.52 2.39
CA SER A 95 7.24 -12.54 2.36
C SER A 95 7.18 -11.80 1.02
N LYS A 96 6.11 -12.03 0.25
CA LYS A 96 5.88 -11.36 -1.05
C LYS A 96 5.98 -9.85 -0.96
N TYR A 97 5.16 -9.22 -0.11
CA TYR A 97 5.07 -7.76 -0.04
C TYR A 97 6.33 -7.12 0.53
N HIS A 98 7.03 -7.76 1.48
CA HIS A 98 8.30 -7.23 1.97
C HIS A 98 9.40 -7.32 0.91
N SER A 99 9.42 -8.41 0.14
CA SER A 99 10.36 -8.56 -0.99
C SER A 99 10.13 -7.49 -2.05
N VAL A 100 8.87 -7.27 -2.44
CA VAL A 100 8.49 -6.19 -3.37
C VAL A 100 8.86 -4.81 -2.81
N ALA A 101 8.60 -4.57 -1.53
CA ALA A 101 8.99 -3.31 -0.88
C ALA A 101 10.51 -3.12 -0.87
N HIS A 102 11.28 -4.20 -0.68
CA HIS A 102 12.74 -4.18 -0.73
C HIS A 102 13.26 -3.72 -2.09
N VAL A 103 12.67 -4.22 -3.19
CA VAL A 103 13.03 -3.75 -4.54
C VAL A 103 12.87 -2.24 -4.66
N PHE A 104 11.71 -1.70 -4.27
CA PHE A 104 11.50 -0.26 -4.36
C PHE A 104 12.35 0.54 -3.38
N TRP A 105 12.62 0.02 -2.18
CA TRP A 105 13.57 0.66 -1.28
C TRP A 105 14.97 0.73 -1.89
N SER A 106 15.43 -0.31 -2.60
CA SER A 106 16.72 -0.26 -3.33
C SER A 106 16.72 0.88 -4.34
N PHE A 107 15.66 1.00 -5.14
CA PHE A 107 15.57 2.08 -6.14
C PHE A 107 15.52 3.46 -5.50
N LEU A 108 14.71 3.64 -4.45
CA LEU A 108 14.62 4.91 -3.72
C LEU A 108 15.97 5.26 -3.08
N TRP A 109 16.67 4.28 -2.51
CA TRP A 109 17.99 4.46 -1.90
C TRP A 109 19.05 4.85 -2.94
N GLU A 110 19.13 4.13 -4.07
CA GLU A 110 20.05 4.43 -5.17
C GLU A 110 19.85 5.84 -5.75
N LEU A 111 18.59 6.31 -5.79
CA LEU A 111 18.24 7.64 -6.28
C LEU A 111 18.26 8.72 -5.19
N GLU A 112 18.68 8.37 -3.97
CA GLU A 112 18.67 9.26 -2.80
C GLU A 112 17.30 9.93 -2.57
N ILE A 113 16.22 9.16 -2.75
CA ILE A 113 14.85 9.55 -2.46
C ILE A 113 14.50 9.00 -1.07
N THR A 114 14.23 9.89 -0.12
CA THR A 114 13.70 9.53 1.19
C THR A 114 12.23 9.10 1.05
N PRO A 115 11.85 7.89 1.49
CA PRO A 115 10.45 7.48 1.51
C PRO A 115 9.61 8.41 2.41
N TYR A 116 8.41 8.80 1.95
CA TYR A 116 7.51 9.65 2.74
C TYR A 116 6.90 8.95 3.97
N THR A 117 6.94 7.60 3.99
CA THR A 117 6.57 6.76 5.14
C THR A 117 7.48 5.54 5.22
N VAL A 118 7.37 4.78 6.32
CA VAL A 118 8.16 3.57 6.54
C VAL A 118 8.06 2.61 5.35
N CYS A 119 6.85 2.25 4.90
CA CYS A 119 6.67 1.34 3.76
C CYS A 119 6.20 2.11 2.51
N PRO A 120 6.91 2.02 1.37
CA PRO A 120 6.54 2.69 0.13
C PRO A 120 5.32 2.05 -0.55
N LEU A 121 5.01 0.79 -0.22
CA LEU A 121 3.81 0.12 -0.73
C LEU A 121 2.56 0.53 0.05
N LYS A 122 1.49 0.86 -0.68
CA LYS A 122 0.15 1.13 -0.14
C LYS A 122 -0.91 0.36 -0.90
N CYS A 123 -2.12 0.36 -0.36
CA CYS A 123 -3.30 -0.18 -1.02
C CYS A 123 -4.16 0.98 -1.53
N CYS A 124 -4.44 0.97 -2.82
CA CYS A 124 -5.45 1.83 -3.42
C CYS A 124 -6.77 1.07 -3.58
N MET A 125 -7.88 1.80 -3.60
CA MET A 125 -9.21 1.25 -3.84
C MET A 125 -9.38 0.85 -5.32
N SER A 126 -10.00 -0.31 -5.58
CA SER A 126 -10.48 -0.72 -6.92
C SER A 126 -11.75 -1.60 -6.81
N LEU A 127 -12.51 -1.75 -7.90
CA LEU A 127 -13.69 -2.63 -8.03
C LEU A 127 -13.35 -4.09 -7.76
N ARG A 128 -12.15 -4.52 -8.16
CA ARG A 128 -11.69 -5.91 -8.01
C ARG A 128 -11.03 -6.17 -6.66
N GLY A 129 -11.05 -5.19 -5.75
CA GLY A 129 -10.43 -5.26 -4.43
C GLY A 129 -9.31 -4.23 -4.24
N SER A 130 -8.49 -4.41 -3.21
CA SER A 130 -7.32 -3.56 -2.99
C SER A 130 -6.25 -3.84 -4.05
N VAL A 131 -5.75 -2.79 -4.71
CA VAL A 131 -4.60 -2.89 -5.61
C VAL A 131 -3.36 -2.31 -4.92
N THR A 132 -2.24 -3.04 -4.98
CA THR A 132 -0.98 -2.55 -4.45
C THR A 132 -0.44 -1.42 -5.32
N MET A 133 0.10 -0.39 -4.68
CA MET A 133 0.72 0.73 -5.37
C MET A 133 2.05 1.09 -4.71
N LEU A 134 2.98 1.59 -5.51
CA LEU A 134 4.13 2.35 -5.04
C LEU A 134 3.66 3.79 -4.79
N ALA A 135 3.61 4.21 -3.52
CA ALA A 135 3.27 5.57 -3.13
C ALA A 135 4.54 6.37 -2.82
N LEU A 136 4.69 7.53 -3.47
CA LEU A 136 5.85 8.41 -3.32
C LEU A 136 5.60 9.55 -2.34
N ARG A 137 4.34 9.97 -2.23
CA ARG A 137 3.81 10.96 -1.28
C ARG A 137 2.31 10.78 -1.11
N ASP A 138 1.73 11.49 -0.14
CA ASP A 138 0.28 11.59 0.01
C ASP A 138 -0.16 13.06 0.04
N ASN A 139 -1.47 13.31 0.01
CA ASN A 139 -1.98 14.68 -0.01
C ASN A 139 -1.69 15.47 1.28
N TYR A 140 -1.26 14.83 2.36
CA TYR A 140 -0.92 15.45 3.65
C TYR A 140 0.58 15.60 3.90
N LYS A 141 1.40 14.76 3.28
CA LYS A 141 2.82 14.63 3.49
C LYS A 141 3.53 14.70 2.16
N ASP A 142 4.21 15.80 1.95
CA ASP A 142 5.08 15.96 0.80
C ASP A 142 6.34 15.11 0.92
N ASN A 143 7.03 14.94 -0.19
CA ASN A 143 8.33 14.30 -0.28
C ASN A 143 9.33 15.25 -0.93
N SER A 144 9.98 16.07 -0.11
CA SER A 144 10.93 17.09 -0.59
C SER A 144 12.16 16.51 -1.30
N SER A 145 12.48 15.23 -1.07
CA SER A 145 13.59 14.56 -1.75
C SER A 145 13.26 14.09 -3.17
N LEU A 146 11.98 14.00 -3.51
CA LEU A 146 11.49 13.58 -4.82
C LEU A 146 11.45 14.77 -5.79
N THR A 147 12.59 15.08 -6.40
CA THR A 147 12.68 16.09 -7.47
C THR A 147 12.13 15.53 -8.79
N GLN A 148 11.82 16.41 -9.76
CA GLN A 148 11.37 15.96 -11.09
C GLN A 148 12.40 15.07 -11.79
N ASP A 149 13.69 15.39 -11.66
CA ASP A 149 14.78 14.59 -12.22
C ASP A 149 14.82 13.18 -11.59
N LYS A 150 14.78 13.09 -10.26
CA LYS A 150 14.73 11.80 -9.55
C LYS A 150 13.46 11.01 -9.85
N LEU A 151 12.33 11.70 -10.05
CA LEU A 151 11.08 11.07 -10.45
C LEU A 151 11.19 10.44 -11.85
N GLN A 152 11.83 11.13 -12.80
CA GLN A 152 12.07 10.59 -14.13
C GLN A 152 12.99 9.37 -14.09
N GLN A 153 14.10 9.46 -13.34
CA GLN A 153 15.02 8.32 -13.17
C GLN A 153 14.32 7.11 -12.51
N LEU A 154 13.43 7.36 -11.55
CA LEU A 154 12.63 6.31 -10.93
C LEU A 154 11.66 5.70 -11.94
N GLN A 155 10.96 6.53 -12.71
CA GLN A 155 10.05 6.07 -13.76
C GLN A 155 10.77 5.16 -14.78
N ASP A 156 11.98 5.55 -15.19
CA ASP A 156 12.80 4.77 -16.11
C ASP A 156 13.18 3.39 -15.51
N LYS A 157 13.53 3.35 -14.20
CA LYS A 157 13.78 2.08 -13.48
C LYS A 157 12.55 1.19 -13.38
N LEU A 158 11.36 1.78 -13.28
CA LEU A 158 10.10 1.03 -13.24
C LEU A 158 9.70 0.48 -14.62
N GLY A 159 10.28 1.00 -15.71
CA GLY A 159 9.82 0.70 -17.07
C GLY A 159 8.43 1.28 -17.37
N GLU A 160 7.98 2.25 -16.58
CA GLU A 160 6.66 2.86 -16.68
C GLU A 160 6.65 3.94 -17.76
N THR A 161 5.70 3.83 -18.70
CA THR A 161 5.60 4.80 -19.82
C THR A 161 4.77 6.02 -19.47
N GLY A 162 3.92 5.94 -18.45
CA GLY A 162 3.04 7.02 -18.01
C GLY A 162 3.54 7.74 -16.76
N PRO A 163 3.24 9.04 -16.60
CA PRO A 163 3.54 9.76 -15.37
C PRO A 163 2.79 9.13 -14.17
N PRO A 164 3.29 9.33 -12.94
CA PRO A 164 2.54 8.95 -11.75
C PRO A 164 1.25 9.75 -11.65
N GLY A 165 0.24 9.17 -11.01
CA GLY A 165 -1.05 9.81 -10.81
C GLY A 165 -1.50 9.80 -9.35
N TRP A 166 -2.58 10.51 -9.06
CA TRP A 166 -3.24 10.51 -7.77
C TRP A 166 -4.33 9.44 -7.70
N TYR A 167 -4.21 8.56 -6.71
CA TYR A 167 -5.11 7.43 -6.49
C TYR A 167 -5.79 7.51 -5.10
N PRO A 168 -7.05 7.06 -5.01
CA PRO A 168 -7.76 6.94 -3.74
C PRO A 168 -7.16 5.83 -2.87
N SER A 169 -6.94 6.11 -1.58
CA SER A 169 -6.67 5.07 -0.59
C SER A 169 -7.82 4.06 -0.51
N ASN A 170 -7.54 2.82 -0.11
CA ASN A 170 -8.59 1.84 0.21
C ASN A 170 -9.49 2.25 1.39
N HIS A 171 -9.12 3.28 2.15
CA HIS A 171 -9.93 3.91 3.19
C HIS A 171 -10.44 5.29 2.70
N PHE A 172 -11.17 5.31 1.58
CA PHE A 172 -11.64 6.56 0.96
C PHE A 172 -12.91 7.10 1.64
N HIS A 173 -12.73 7.85 2.71
CA HIS A 173 -13.83 8.56 3.37
C HIS A 173 -13.38 9.92 3.90
N TRP A 174 -14.30 10.89 3.90
CA TRP A 174 -14.10 12.16 4.58
C TRP A 174 -14.01 11.92 6.08
N THR A 175 -13.12 12.64 6.75
CA THR A 175 -13.01 12.56 8.21
C THR A 175 -13.32 13.90 8.83
N TYR A 176 -14.06 13.87 9.93
CA TYR A 176 -14.23 15.00 10.83
C TYR A 176 -13.27 14.77 12.01
N ARG A 177 -12.41 15.75 12.29
CA ARG A 177 -11.71 15.82 13.58
C ARG A 177 -12.21 17.05 14.31
#